data_AF-A0A970RRU5-F1
#
_entry.id   AF-A0A970RRU5-F1
#
_cell.length_a   1.000
_cell.length_b   1.000
_cell.length_c   1.000
_cell.angle_alpha   90.00
_cell.angle_beta   90.00
_cell.angle_gamma   90.00
#
_symmetry.space_group_name_H-M   'P 1'
#
loop_
_entity.id
_entity.type
_entity.pdbx_description
1 polymer ?
#
loop_
_entity_poly.entity_id
_entity_poly.type
_entity_poly.pdbx_seq_one_letter_code
_entity_poly.pdbx_strand_id
1 'polypeptide(L)'
;MNFFESVYKAVSEIPKGKVATYGQIAAMCGAPRASRAVGMALHHNPKPIEIPCHRVVNRLGYVARCFAFGGGEAQIELLRAEGIEVSDDGRVDLDIYLLR
;
A
#
# COMPACT_ATOMS: atom_id res chain seq x y z
N MET A 1 -18.01 -10.64 -5.00
CA MET A 1 -16.85 -9.76 -4.82
C MET A 1 -15.76 -10.23 -5.76
N ASN A 2 -15.35 -9.40 -6.71
CA ASN A 2 -14.22 -9.70 -7.58
C ASN A 2 -12.88 -9.45 -6.85
N PHE A 3 -11.77 -9.88 -7.44
CA PHE A 3 -10.45 -9.75 -6.80
C PHE A 3 -10.08 -8.29 -6.46
N PHE A 4 -10.44 -7.32 -7.31
CA PHE A 4 -10.10 -5.92 -7.10
C PHE A 4 -10.90 -5.34 -5.93
N GLU A 5 -12.19 -5.67 -5.84
CA GLU A 5 -13.03 -5.31 -4.68
C GLU A 5 -12.48 -5.89 -3.38
N SER A 6 -12.00 -7.14 -3.39
CA SER A 6 -11.33 -7.75 -2.22
C SER A 6 -10.07 -6.99 -1.83
N VAL A 7 -9.26 -6.57 -2.80
CA VAL A 7 -8.06 -5.76 -2.57
C VAL A 7 -8.42 -4.41 -1.96
N TYR A 8 -9.42 -3.72 -2.51
CA TYR A 8 -9.85 -2.41 -2.00
C TYR A 8 -10.36 -2.51 -0.57
N LYS A 9 -11.15 -3.54 -0.26
CA LYS A 9 -11.61 -3.80 1.10
C LYS A 9 -10.44 -4.04 2.06
N ALA A 10 -9.52 -4.95 1.72
CA ALA A 10 -8.34 -5.23 2.55
C ALA A 10 -7.48 -3.97 2.79
N VAL A 11 -7.32 -3.12 1.77
CA VAL A 11 -6.53 -1.89 1.88
C VAL A 11 -7.25 -0.83 2.72
N SER A 12 -8.58 -0.75 2.65
CA SER A 12 -9.37 0.14 3.51
C SER A 12 -9.29 -0.20 5.01
N GLU A 13 -8.95 -1.45 5.33
CA GLU A 13 -8.78 -1.93 6.71
C GLU A 13 -7.39 -1.63 7.29
N ILE A 14 -6.42 -1.16 6.48
CA ILE A 14 -5.09 -0.79 6.99
C ILE A 14 -5.25 0.47 7.86
N PRO A 15 -4.90 0.44 9.16
CA PRO A 15 -5.06 1.60 10.02
C PRO A 15 -4.07 2.72 9.67
N LYS A 16 -4.42 3.96 10.04
CA LYS A 16 -3.53 5.13 9.92
C LYS A 16 -2.23 4.86 10.67
N GLY A 17 -1.09 5.20 10.07
CA GLY A 17 0.23 5.00 10.68
C GLY A 17 0.75 3.56 10.57
N LYS A 18 0.12 2.70 9.77
CA LYS A 18 0.61 1.36 9.42
C LYS A 18 0.67 1.18 7.91
N VAL A 19 1.52 0.25 7.50
CA VAL A 19 1.68 -0.15 6.10
C VAL A 19 1.46 -1.65 5.94
N ALA A 20 1.07 -2.06 4.74
CA ALA A 20 1.04 -3.46 4.35
C ALA A 20 1.87 -3.66 3.07
N THR A 21 2.36 -4.88 2.85
CA THR A 21 3.03 -5.22 1.59
C THR A 21 2.02 -5.73 0.56
N TYR A 22 2.33 -5.58 -0.74
CA TYR A 22 1.53 -6.21 -1.80
C TYR A 22 1.33 -7.72 -1.59
N GLY A 23 2.31 -8.40 -0.99
CA GLY A 23 2.22 -9.83 -0.66
C GLY A 23 1.22 -10.11 0.46
N GLN A 24 1.19 -9.28 1.51
CA GLN A 24 0.21 -9.43 2.59
C GLN A 24 -1.21 -9.22 2.09
N ILE A 25 -1.45 -8.17 1.29
CA ILE A 25 -2.77 -7.92 0.71
C ILE A 25 -3.19 -9.10 -0.18
N ALA A 26 -2.28 -9.60 -1.02
CA ALA A 26 -2.55 -10.77 -1.85
C ALA A 26 -2.92 -12.02 -1.01
N ALA A 27 -2.23 -12.23 0.11
CA ALA A 27 -2.52 -13.33 1.04
C ALA A 27 -3.87 -13.14 1.76
N MET A 28 -4.18 -11.93 2.22
CA MET A 28 -5.48 -11.58 2.83
C MET A 28 -6.65 -11.81 1.86
N CYS A 29 -6.43 -11.60 0.56
CA CYS A 29 -7.41 -11.90 -0.49
C CYS A 29 -7.45 -13.38 -0.93
N GLY A 30 -6.74 -14.28 -0.24
CA GLY A 30 -6.73 -15.72 -0.57
C GLY A 30 -5.90 -16.08 -1.81
N ALA A 31 -5.09 -15.16 -2.33
CA ALA A 31 -4.28 -15.33 -3.53
C ALA A 31 -2.82 -14.92 -3.31
N PRO A 32 -2.04 -15.64 -2.46
CA PRO A 32 -0.72 -15.20 -1.98
C PRO A 32 0.33 -14.95 -3.08
N ARG A 33 0.12 -15.46 -4.31
CA ARG A 33 1.01 -15.23 -5.46
C ARG A 33 0.58 -14.05 -6.35
N ALA A 34 -0.46 -13.32 -5.97
CA ALA A 34 -1.10 -12.29 -6.79
C ALA A 34 -0.62 -10.86 -6.49
N SER A 35 0.56 -10.66 -5.91
CA SER A 35 1.08 -9.31 -5.56
C SER A 35 1.09 -8.33 -6.75
N ARG A 36 1.39 -8.81 -7.96
CA ARG A 36 1.33 -7.98 -9.17
C ARG A 36 -0.10 -7.53 -9.49
N ALA A 37 -1.07 -8.43 -9.33
CA ALA A 37 -2.48 -8.11 -9.54
C ALA A 37 -3.01 -7.11 -8.50
N VAL A 38 -2.51 -7.18 -7.25
CA VAL A 38 -2.77 -6.14 -6.24
C VAL A 38 -2.27 -4.78 -6.71
N GLY A 39 -1.03 -4.71 -7.23
CA GLY A 39 -0.49 -3.47 -7.79
C GLY A 39 -1.36 -2.92 -8.94
N MET A 40 -1.83 -3.79 -9.84
CA MET A 40 -2.75 -3.40 -10.92
C MET A 40 -4.08 -2.88 -10.39
N ALA A 41 -4.67 -3.52 -9.37
CA ALA A 41 -5.89 -3.04 -8.75
C ALA A 41 -5.69 -1.65 -8.13
N LEU A 42 -4.61 -1.46 -7.35
CA LEU A 42 -4.32 -0.17 -6.72
C LEU A 42 -4.02 0.94 -7.72
N HIS A 43 -3.45 0.62 -8.88
CA HIS A 43 -3.27 1.58 -9.98
C HIS A 43 -4.61 2.06 -10.56
N HIS A 44 -5.65 1.22 -10.49
CA HIS A 44 -7.02 1.52 -10.96
C HIS A 44 -7.97 1.84 -9.79
N ASN A 45 -7.43 2.26 -8.64
CA ASN A 45 -8.22 2.57 -7.47
C ASN A 45 -9.24 3.68 -7.80
N PRO A 46 -10.55 3.39 -7.75
CA PRO A 46 -11.59 4.34 -8.17
C PRO A 46 -11.83 5.45 -7.14
N LYS A 47 -11.35 5.28 -5.90
CA LYS A 47 -11.62 6.17 -4.76
C LYS A 47 -10.34 6.36 -3.93
N PRO A 48 -9.33 7.09 -4.43
CA PRO A 48 -8.03 7.25 -3.77
C PRO A 48 -8.11 7.91 -2.38
N ILE A 49 -9.18 8.67 -2.09
CA ILE A 49 -9.41 9.27 -0.78
C ILE A 49 -9.92 8.24 0.24
N GLU A 50 -10.81 7.33 -0.17
CA GLU A 50 -11.42 6.31 0.71
C GLU A 50 -10.54 5.07 0.85
N ILE A 51 -9.80 4.71 -0.21
CA ILE A 51 -8.95 3.52 -0.28
C ILE A 51 -7.49 4.00 -0.19
N PRO A 52 -6.83 3.88 0.99
CA PRO A 52 -5.53 4.47 1.29
C PRO A 52 -4.38 3.67 0.66
N CYS A 53 -4.32 3.66 -0.67
CA CYS A 53 -3.35 2.87 -1.42
C CYS A 53 -1.89 3.28 -1.19
N HIS A 54 -1.63 4.48 -0.69
CA HIS A 54 -0.29 4.93 -0.27
C HIS A 54 0.28 4.12 0.90
N ARG A 55 -0.58 3.46 1.70
CA ARG A 55 -0.17 2.55 2.79
C ARG A 55 0.36 1.20 2.29
N VAL A 56 0.35 0.93 0.98
CA VAL A 56 0.86 -0.32 0.42
C VAL A 56 2.25 -0.13 -0.19
N VAL A 57 3.22 -0.87 0.35
CA VAL A 57 4.64 -0.81 -0.04
C VAL A 57 5.13 -2.14 -0.59
N ASN A 58 6.33 -2.16 -1.16
CA ASN A 58 6.94 -3.40 -1.63
C ASN A 58 7.44 -4.28 -0.46
N ARG A 59 7.88 -5.51 -0.75
CA ARG A 59 8.35 -6.47 0.25
C ARG A 59 9.57 -6.03 1.08
N LEU A 60 10.26 -4.97 0.64
CA LEU A 60 11.44 -4.40 1.28
C LEU A 60 11.11 -3.07 2.00
N GLY A 61 9.84 -2.64 1.97
CA GLY A 61 9.38 -1.38 2.57
C GLY A 61 9.49 -0.16 1.67
N TYR A 62 9.91 -0.32 0.41
CA TYR A 62 10.00 0.84 -0.50
C TYR A 62 8.63 1.23 -1.06
N VAL A 63 8.43 2.54 -1.19
CA VAL A 63 7.31 3.16 -1.91
C VAL A 63 7.33 2.82 -3.40
N ALA A 64 6.20 2.97 -4.07
CA ALA A 64 6.08 2.78 -5.51
C ALA A 64 6.62 4.02 -6.24
N ARG A 65 7.70 3.84 -7.03
CA ARG A 65 8.27 4.94 -7.85
C ARG A 65 7.22 5.59 -8.77
N CYS A 66 6.43 4.76 -9.44
CA CYS A 66 5.35 5.19 -10.33
C CYS A 66 3.98 5.10 -9.64
N PHE A 67 3.87 5.63 -8.41
CA PHE A 67 2.59 5.70 -7.72
C PHE A 67 1.58 6.50 -8.57
N ALA A 68 0.40 5.93 -8.79
CA ALA A 68 -0.57 6.45 -9.75
C ALA A 68 -1.09 7.86 -9.38
N PHE A 69 -1.00 8.23 -8.10
CA PHE A 69 -1.58 9.46 -7.56
C PHE A 69 -0.49 10.47 -7.20
N GLY A 70 0.33 10.87 -8.19
CA GLY A 70 1.35 11.90 -8.03
C GLY A 70 2.80 11.40 -7.87
N GLY A 71 3.06 10.11 -8.12
CA GLY A 71 4.40 9.54 -8.07
C GLY A 71 4.90 9.21 -6.66
N GLY A 72 6.11 8.67 -6.57
CA GLY A 72 6.69 8.20 -5.31
C GLY A 72 6.75 9.27 -4.22
N GLU A 73 7.05 10.52 -4.58
CA GLU A 73 7.08 11.64 -3.63
C GLU A 73 5.72 11.88 -2.96
N ALA A 74 4.64 11.86 -3.72
CA ALA A 74 3.29 12.00 -3.17
C ALA A 74 2.95 10.86 -2.20
N GLN A 75 3.40 9.63 -2.50
CA GLN A 75 3.25 8.51 -1.57
C GLN A 75 4.01 8.75 -0.26
N ILE A 76 5.23 9.29 -0.34
CA ILE A 76 6.07 9.62 0.83
C ILE A 76 5.40 10.69 1.68
N GLU A 77 4.90 11.77 1.07
CA GLU A 77 4.22 12.86 1.77
C GLU A 77 2.99 12.37 2.53
N LEU A 78 2.17 11.52 1.90
CA LEU A 78 1.00 10.93 2.54
C LEU A 78 1.38 10.02 3.72
N LEU A 79 2.43 9.21 3.59
CA LEU A 79 2.93 8.38 4.68
C LEU A 79 3.44 9.24 5.85
N ARG A 80 4.22 10.28 5.56
CA ARG A 80 4.73 11.21 6.57
C ARG A 80 3.60 11.97 7.27
N ALA A 81 2.55 12.36 6.56
CA ALA A 81 1.35 12.98 7.14
C ALA A 81 0.60 12.05 8.11
N GLU A 82 0.83 10.73 8.01
CA GLU A 82 0.31 9.74 8.95
C GLU A 82 1.25 9.44 10.13
N GLY A 83 2.42 10.09 10.20
CA GLY A 83 3.43 9.86 11.22
C GLY A 83 4.34 8.67 10.94
N ILE A 84 4.40 8.22 9.68
CA ILE A 84 5.30 7.16 9.25
C ILE A 84 6.62 7.79 8.81
N GLU A 85 7.71 7.37 9.44
CA GLU A 85 9.04 7.77 9.01
C GLU A 85 9.41 7.04 7.71
N VAL A 86 9.85 7.84 6.74
CA VAL A 86 10.31 7.35 5.44
C VAL A 86 11.68 7.93 5.16
N SER A 87 12.65 7.05 4.90
CA SER A 87 14.02 7.44 4.56
C SER A 87 14.12 8.21 3.25
N ASP A 88 15.26 8.85 3.01
CA ASP A 88 15.51 9.64 1.80
C ASP A 88 15.45 8.80 0.51
N ASP A 89 15.74 7.50 0.60
CA ASP A 89 15.61 6.54 -0.52
C ASP A 89 14.18 5.96 -0.66
N GLY A 90 13.22 6.44 0.14
CA GLY A 90 11.80 6.07 0.04
C GLY A 90 11.45 4.75 0.72
N ARG A 91 12.18 4.36 1.76
CA ARG A 91 11.96 3.11 2.51
C ARG A 91 11.29 3.37 3.86
N VAL A 92 10.30 2.53 4.16
CA VAL A 92 9.61 2.44 5.46
C VAL A 92 10.21 1.29 6.25
N ASP A 93 10.40 1.51 7.57
CA ASP A 93 10.78 0.44 8.49
C ASP A 93 9.59 -0.50 8.74
N LEU A 94 9.67 -1.71 8.19
CA LEU A 94 8.63 -2.73 8.34
C LEU A 94 8.58 -3.32 9.76
N ASP A 95 9.66 -3.26 10.55
CA ASP A 95 9.60 -3.80 11.91
C ASP A 95 8.72 -2.93 12.81
N ILE A 96 8.63 -1.63 12.51
CA ILE A 96 7.85 -0.63 13.24
C ILE A 96 6.43 -0.50 12.68
N TYR A 97 6.32 -0.35 11.36
CA TYR A 97 5.08 0.10 10.72
C TYR A 97 4.26 -0.99 10.03
N LEU A 98 4.79 -2.21 9.87
CA LEU A 98 4.06 -3.29 9.20
C LEU A 98 2.81 -3.67 10.01
N LEU A 99 1.69 -3.80 9.30
CA LEU A 99 0.46 -4.41 9.78
C LEU A 99 0.71 -5.90 10.06
N ARG A 100 0.42 -6.35 11.28
CA ARG A 100 0.61 -7.74 11.73
C ARG A 100 -0.72 -8.39 12.05
#